data_AF-A0A3N1GBT5-F1
#
_entry.id   AF-A0A3N1GBT5-F1
#
_cell.length_a   1.000
_cell.length_b   1.000
_cell.length_c   1.000
_cell.angle_alpha   90.00
_cell.angle_beta   90.00
_cell.angle_gamma   90.00
#
_symmetry.space_group_name_H-M   'P 1'
#
loop_
_entity.id
_entity.type
_entity.pdbx_description
1 polymer ?
#
loop_
_entity_poly.entity_id
_entity_poly.type
_entity_poly.pdbx_seq_one_letter_code
_entity_poly.pdbx_strand_id
1 'polypeptide(L)'
;MTSTASTHPATVVDLVAQRRGGRGTLTVLGGDAVVRSVTWAAVHDRARRLMTLLRGHGVGPGSRVGLLSDTGVGLVTAIQGVWLSGAAVTILPMPVRRADAAYVAHLRRTIADGRLGLVLVGVPLAGLRPELAAAGSCTTAAWCATTKPGPATPKP
;
A
#
# COMPACT_ATOMS: atom_id res chain seq x y z
N MET A 1 -17.90 32.91 25.32
CA MET A 1 -16.61 32.22 25.07
C MET A 1 -16.77 31.37 23.82
N THR A 2 -16.46 31.92 22.65
CA THR A 2 -16.48 31.20 21.38
C THR A 2 -15.18 30.40 21.25
N SER A 3 -15.26 29.08 21.37
CA SER A 3 -14.15 28.17 21.13
C SER A 3 -13.93 28.07 19.62
N THR A 4 -12.80 28.59 19.16
CA THR A 4 -12.33 28.44 17.78
C THR A 4 -11.93 26.98 17.59
N ALA A 5 -12.85 26.14 17.11
CA ALA A 5 -12.54 24.75 16.78
C ALA A 5 -11.47 24.73 15.68
N SER A 6 -10.32 24.14 15.99
CA SER A 6 -9.18 24.02 15.09
C SER A 6 -9.59 23.32 13.78
N THR A 7 -9.46 24.01 12.65
CA THR A 7 -9.78 23.50 11.29
C THR A 7 -8.74 22.51 10.77
N HIS A 8 -8.20 21.65 11.64
CA HIS A 8 -7.22 20.63 11.26
C HIS A 8 -7.96 19.32 10.97
N PRO A 9 -7.62 18.62 9.87
CA PRO A 9 -8.19 17.31 9.61
C PRO A 9 -7.88 16.37 10.79
N ALA A 10 -8.91 15.71 11.31
CA ALA A 10 -8.78 14.81 12.45
C ALA A 10 -7.92 13.58 12.12
N THR A 11 -7.86 13.19 10.83
CA THR A 11 -7.08 12.05 10.35
C THR A 11 -6.37 12.33 9.02
N VAL A 12 -5.35 11.53 8.71
CA VAL A 12 -4.71 11.51 7.38
C VAL A 12 -5.71 11.20 6.27
N VAL A 13 -6.74 10.40 6.56
CA VAL A 13 -7.79 10.07 5.60
C VAL A 13 -8.65 11.29 5.27
N ASP A 14 -8.98 12.11 6.27
CA ASP A 14 -9.72 13.35 6.06
C ASP A 14 -8.92 14.32 5.19
N LEU A 15 -7.62 14.46 5.46
CA LEU A 15 -6.74 15.30 4.65
C LEU A 15 -6.67 14.79 3.20
N VAL A 16 -6.54 13.48 3.00
CA VAL A 16 -6.57 12.85 1.68
C VAL A 16 -7.89 13.12 0.97
N ALA A 17 -9.02 13.06 1.67
CA ALA A 17 -10.33 13.33 1.11
C ALA A 17 -10.51 14.80 0.72
N GLN A 18 -10.07 15.72 1.57
CA GLN A 18 -10.11 17.17 1.31
C GLN A 18 -9.25 17.58 0.11
N ARG A 19 -8.13 16.90 -0.14
CA ARG A 19 -7.24 17.20 -1.26
C ARG A 19 -7.58 16.47 -2.56
N ARG A 20 -8.69 15.71 -2.60
CA ARG A 20 -9.17 15.06 -3.83
C ARG A 20 -9.41 16.12 -4.90
N GLY A 21 -8.87 15.92 -6.10
CA GLY A 21 -8.99 16.86 -7.23
C GLY A 21 -7.86 17.90 -7.33
N GLY A 22 -6.90 17.90 -6.42
CA GLY A 22 -5.69 18.72 -6.54
C GLY A 22 -4.86 18.35 -7.78
N ARG A 23 -4.14 19.34 -8.35
CA ARG A 23 -3.28 19.17 -9.56
C ARG A 23 -1.90 18.55 -9.28
N GLY A 24 -1.68 18.05 -8.07
CA GLY A 24 -0.38 17.49 -7.68
C GLY A 24 -0.06 16.17 -8.38
N THR A 25 1.24 15.91 -8.56
CA THR A 25 1.77 14.65 -9.11
C THR A 25 2.63 13.92 -8.09
N LEU A 26 2.67 12.59 -8.21
CA LEU A 26 3.61 11.69 -7.58
C LEU A 26 4.60 11.24 -8.65
N THR A 27 5.87 11.52 -8.43
CA THR A 27 6.97 11.12 -9.31
C THR A 27 7.85 10.11 -8.60
N VAL A 28 8.08 8.97 -9.22
CA VAL A 28 8.95 7.91 -8.73
C VAL A 28 10.16 7.80 -9.64
N LEU A 29 11.35 7.80 -9.03
CA LEU A 29 12.63 7.61 -9.71
C LEU A 29 13.06 6.15 -9.54
N GLY A 30 13.08 5.39 -10.63
CA GLY A 30 13.59 4.02 -10.65
C GLY A 30 15.11 3.97 -10.79
N GLY A 31 15.71 2.87 -10.33
CA GLY A 31 17.16 2.61 -10.50
C GLY A 31 17.58 2.36 -11.96
N ASP A 32 16.61 2.17 -12.86
CA ASP A 32 16.76 2.03 -14.31
C ASP A 32 16.68 3.38 -15.06
N ALA A 33 16.77 4.51 -14.33
CA ALA A 33 16.57 5.86 -14.83
C ALA A 33 15.17 6.13 -15.43
N VAL A 34 14.20 5.21 -15.25
CA VAL A 34 12.83 5.42 -15.68
C VAL A 34 12.11 6.28 -14.64
N VAL A 35 11.68 7.46 -15.07
CA VAL A 35 10.83 8.35 -14.27
C VAL A 35 9.37 8.04 -14.55
N ARG A 36 8.61 7.71 -13.50
CA ARG A 36 7.17 7.49 -13.59
C ARG A 36 6.43 8.57 -12.82
N SER A 37 5.64 9.36 -13.54
CA SER A 37 4.79 10.41 -12.96
C SER A 37 3.32 10.03 -13.10
N VAL A 38 2.56 10.17 -12.02
CA VAL A 38 1.11 9.97 -12.00
C VAL A 38 0.46 11.08 -11.18
N THR A 39 -0.79 11.44 -11.49
CA THR A 39 -1.51 12.41 -10.66
C THR A 39 -1.92 11.78 -9.33
N TRP A 40 -1.99 12.58 -8.27
CA TRP A 40 -2.54 12.12 -6.99
C TRP A 40 -4.00 11.68 -7.11
N ALA A 41 -4.77 12.27 -8.05
CA ALA A 41 -6.11 11.82 -8.38
C ALA A 41 -6.13 10.38 -8.90
N ALA A 42 -5.22 10.02 -9.82
CA ALA A 42 -5.13 8.66 -10.35
C ALA A 42 -4.68 7.64 -9.28
N VAL A 43 -3.77 8.03 -8.39
CA VAL A 43 -3.38 7.22 -7.21
C VAL A 43 -4.61 6.98 -6.33
N HIS A 44 -5.36 8.04 -6.05
CA HIS A 44 -6.52 8.00 -5.20
C HIS A 44 -7.63 7.09 -5.76
N ASP A 45 -7.93 7.17 -7.05
CA ASP A 45 -8.93 6.31 -7.69
C ASP A 45 -8.53 4.83 -7.66
N ARG A 46 -7.24 4.53 -7.84
CA ARG A 46 -6.71 3.17 -7.69
C ARG A 46 -6.83 2.70 -6.24
N ALA A 47 -6.52 3.56 -5.28
CA ALA A 47 -6.62 3.27 -3.86
C ALA A 47 -8.07 2.98 -3.44
N ARG A 48 -9.06 3.70 -3.99
CA ARG A 48 -10.50 3.40 -3.77
C ARG A 48 -10.90 2.03 -4.30
N ARG A 49 -10.41 1.63 -5.48
CA ARG A 49 -10.66 0.28 -6.01
C ARG A 49 -10.03 -0.79 -5.13
N LEU A 50 -8.79 -0.57 -4.68
CA LEU A 50 -8.13 -1.47 -3.76
C LEU A 50 -8.86 -1.56 -2.42
N MET A 51 -9.33 -0.45 -1.85
CA MET A 51 -10.14 -0.43 -0.64
C MET A 51 -11.36 -1.36 -0.77
N THR A 52 -12.08 -1.31 -1.89
CA THR A 52 -13.23 -2.21 -2.13
C THR A 52 -12.79 -3.67 -2.12
N LEU A 53 -11.67 -4.00 -2.78
CA LEU A 53 -11.11 -5.36 -2.77
C LEU A 53 -10.71 -5.81 -1.36
N LEU A 54 -10.07 -4.92 -0.58
CA LEU A 54 -9.66 -5.18 0.79
C LEU A 54 -10.87 -5.45 1.69
N ARG A 55 -11.94 -4.66 1.57
CA ARG A 55 -13.20 -4.89 2.29
C ARG A 55 -13.82 -6.24 1.93
N GLY A 56 -13.71 -6.68 0.67
CA GLY A 56 -14.09 -8.02 0.24
C GLY A 56 -13.30 -9.15 0.91
N HIS A 57 -12.08 -8.86 1.40
CA HIS A 57 -11.26 -9.78 2.21
C HIS A 57 -11.50 -9.60 3.73
N GLY A 58 -12.55 -8.88 4.14
CA GLY A 58 -12.86 -8.64 5.54
C GLY A 58 -12.01 -7.56 6.22
N VAL A 59 -11.24 -6.77 5.47
CA VAL A 59 -10.44 -5.68 6.03
C VAL A 59 -11.34 -4.49 6.41
N GLY A 60 -11.19 -4.01 7.64
CA GLY A 60 -11.93 -2.87 8.18
C GLY A 60 -11.24 -2.22 9.38
N PRO A 61 -11.97 -1.42 10.18
CA PRO A 61 -11.48 -0.87 11.43
C PRO A 61 -10.88 -1.93 12.35
N GLY A 62 -9.68 -1.67 12.87
CA GLY A 62 -8.94 -2.60 13.74
C GLY A 62 -8.14 -3.68 12.99
N SER A 63 -8.35 -3.86 11.69
CA SER A 63 -7.53 -4.75 10.86
C SER A 63 -6.12 -4.20 10.67
N ARG A 64 -5.17 -5.11 10.43
CA ARG A 64 -3.76 -4.81 10.18
C ARG A 64 -3.32 -5.50 8.91
N VAL A 65 -2.79 -4.72 7.97
CA VAL A 65 -2.41 -5.19 6.63
C VAL A 65 -0.91 -4.99 6.42
N GLY A 66 -0.21 -6.08 6.13
CA GLY A 66 1.19 -6.06 5.73
C GLY A 66 1.34 -5.71 4.25
N LEU A 67 2.32 -4.89 3.91
CA LEU A 67 2.71 -4.59 2.53
C LEU A 67 4.12 -5.07 2.29
N LEU A 68 4.29 -6.00 1.35
CA LEU A 68 5.60 -6.47 0.89
C LEU A 68 5.74 -6.15 -0.60
N SER A 69 6.29 -4.97 -0.91
CA SER A 69 6.50 -4.50 -2.28
C SER A 69 7.68 -3.54 -2.35
N ASP A 70 8.21 -3.38 -3.55
CA ASP A 70 9.10 -2.30 -3.93
C ASP A 70 8.50 -0.90 -3.69
N THR A 71 9.37 0.08 -3.48
CA THR A 71 8.98 1.48 -3.38
C THR A 71 8.54 1.99 -4.74
N GLY A 72 7.30 2.45 -4.84
CA GLY A 72 6.80 3.08 -6.05
C GLY A 72 5.35 3.52 -5.96
N VAL A 73 4.76 3.88 -7.10
CA VAL A 73 3.34 4.25 -7.22
C VAL A 73 2.46 3.16 -6.65
N GLY A 74 2.94 1.91 -6.78
CA GLY A 74 2.32 0.76 -6.20
C GLY A 74 2.15 0.91 -4.68
N LEU A 75 3.26 0.84 -3.95
CA LEU A 75 3.26 0.94 -2.49
C LEU A 75 2.42 2.12 -1.96
N VAL A 76 2.53 3.30 -2.57
CA VAL A 76 1.73 4.48 -2.18
C VAL A 76 0.22 4.27 -2.37
N THR A 77 -0.19 3.66 -3.49
CA THR A 77 -1.58 3.28 -3.74
C THR A 77 -2.08 2.28 -2.69
N ALA A 78 -1.24 1.30 -2.34
CA ALA A 78 -1.58 0.29 -1.35
C ALA A 78 -1.78 0.88 0.05
N ILE A 79 -0.85 1.74 0.49
CA ILE A 79 -0.94 2.47 1.76
C ILE A 79 -2.25 3.24 1.85
N GLN A 80 -2.57 4.04 0.82
CA GLN A 80 -3.79 4.83 0.81
C GLN A 80 -5.05 3.95 0.79
N GLY A 81 -5.03 2.84 0.05
CA GLY A 81 -6.15 1.89 0.00
C GLY A 81 -6.43 1.24 1.37
N VAL A 82 -5.37 0.87 2.09
CA VAL A 82 -5.46 0.33 3.46
C VAL A 82 -6.04 1.38 4.41
N TRP A 83 -5.54 2.61 4.38
CA TRP A 83 -6.11 3.70 5.20
C TRP A 83 -7.59 3.97 4.89
N LEU A 84 -7.96 4.00 3.62
CA LEU A 84 -9.36 4.19 3.19
C LEU A 84 -10.28 3.03 3.64
N SER A 85 -9.72 1.84 3.87
CA SER A 85 -10.46 0.72 4.45
C SER A 85 -10.67 0.83 5.97
N GLY A 86 -10.00 1.79 6.62
CA GLY A 86 -10.01 1.97 8.07
C GLY A 86 -8.98 1.10 8.81
N ALA A 87 -8.07 0.46 8.06
CA ALA A 87 -7.10 -0.47 8.61
C ALA A 87 -5.72 0.17 8.81
N ALA A 88 -4.94 -0.43 9.70
CA ALA A 88 -3.54 -0.07 9.91
C ALA A 88 -2.65 -0.76 8.86
N VAL A 89 -1.62 -0.05 8.41
CA VAL A 89 -0.65 -0.55 7.43
C VAL A 89 0.69 -0.83 8.11
N THR A 90 1.34 -1.94 7.74
CA THR A 90 2.71 -2.27 8.15
C THR A 90 3.54 -2.56 6.91
N ILE A 91 4.63 -1.82 6.72
CA ILE A 91 5.56 -2.07 5.61
C ILE A 91 6.53 -3.15 6.06
N LEU A 92 6.57 -4.27 5.33
CA LEU A 92 7.45 -5.39 5.61
C LEU A 92 8.84 -5.16 4.98
N PRO A 93 9.91 -5.64 5.64
CA PRO A 93 11.27 -5.43 5.15
C PRO A 93 11.49 -6.16 3.82
N MET A 94 12.02 -5.45 2.83
CA MET A 94 12.44 -6.02 1.55
C MET A 94 13.74 -6.84 1.72
N PRO A 95 13.93 -7.93 0.96
CA PRO A 95 15.17 -8.69 1.02
C PRO A 95 16.32 -7.87 0.41
N VAL A 96 17.44 -7.76 1.11
CA VAL A 96 18.63 -7.03 0.63
C VAL A 96 19.42 -7.82 -0.43
N ARG A 97 19.33 -9.16 -0.38
CA ARG A 97 19.92 -10.06 -1.38
C ARG A 97 18.88 -11.04 -1.90
N ARG A 98 18.95 -12.29 -1.47
CA ARG A 98 17.95 -13.32 -1.80
C ARG A 98 16.97 -13.48 -0.66
N ALA A 99 15.73 -13.80 -1.01
CA ALA A 99 14.74 -14.27 -0.06
C ALA A 99 15.03 -15.73 0.28
N ASP A 100 15.92 -15.93 1.26
CA ASP A 100 16.26 -17.24 1.79
C ASP A 100 15.33 -17.64 2.96
N ALA A 101 15.56 -18.83 3.52
CA ALA A 101 14.77 -19.33 4.63
C ALA A 101 14.83 -18.43 5.87
N ALA A 102 15.97 -17.77 6.12
CA ALA A 102 16.12 -16.86 7.26
C ALA A 102 15.27 -15.59 7.08
N TYR A 103 15.24 -15.05 5.86
CA TYR A 103 14.36 -13.95 5.49
C TYR A 103 12.88 -14.31 5.66
N VAL A 104 12.47 -15.48 5.18
CA VAL A 104 11.07 -15.95 5.30
C VAL A 104 10.70 -16.16 6.76
N ALA A 105 11.59 -16.72 7.58
CA ALA A 105 11.39 -16.87 9.02
C ALA A 105 11.30 -15.51 9.75
N HIS A 106 12.06 -14.50 9.31
CA HIS A 106 11.92 -13.14 9.81
C HIS A 106 10.57 -12.54 9.44
N LEU A 107 10.13 -12.63 8.18
CA LEU A 107 8.80 -12.16 7.77
C LEU A 107 7.67 -12.82 8.55
N ARG A 108 7.73 -14.14 8.76
CA ARG A 108 6.73 -14.87 9.55
C ARG A 108 6.63 -14.36 10.98
N ARG A 109 7.76 -14.10 11.64
CA ARG A 109 7.77 -13.48 12.98
C ARG A 109 7.15 -12.10 12.96
N THR A 110 7.56 -11.24 12.03
CA THR A 110 6.97 -9.89 11.89
C THR A 110 5.46 -9.93 11.64
N ILE A 111 4.98 -10.86 10.84
CA ILE A 111 3.54 -11.08 10.59
C ILE A 111 2.82 -11.52 11.86
N ALA A 112 3.39 -12.47 12.61
CA ALA A 112 2.80 -12.99 13.84
C ALA A 112 2.77 -11.92 14.95
N ASP A 113 3.88 -11.24 15.19
CA ASP A 113 4.03 -10.18 16.19
C ASP A 113 3.11 -9.00 15.88
N GLY A 114 3.04 -8.62 14.59
CA GLY A 114 2.13 -7.59 14.10
C GLY A 114 0.66 -8.02 14.07
N ARG A 115 0.36 -9.32 14.20
CA ARG A 115 -0.97 -9.94 13.99
C ARG A 115 -1.59 -9.47 12.67
N LEU A 116 -0.82 -9.56 11.59
CA LEU A 116 -1.25 -9.09 10.27
C LEU A 116 -2.21 -10.13 9.66
N GLY A 117 -3.49 -9.80 9.57
CA GLY A 117 -4.52 -10.72 9.04
C GLY A 117 -4.44 -10.90 7.52
N LEU A 118 -3.85 -9.92 6.83
CA LEU A 118 -3.66 -9.92 5.38
C LEU A 118 -2.29 -9.34 5.03
N VAL A 119 -1.57 -9.97 4.10
CA VAL A 119 -0.36 -9.42 3.49
C VAL A 119 -0.56 -9.25 1.99
N LEU A 120 -0.42 -8.02 1.50
CA LEU A 120 -0.35 -7.72 0.07
C LEU A 120 1.09 -7.92 -0.41
N VAL A 121 1.28 -8.82 -1.35
CA VAL A 121 2.60 -9.13 -1.92
C VAL A 121 2.68 -8.61 -3.35
N GLY A 122 3.65 -7.72 -3.57
CA GLY A 122 3.96 -7.17 -4.88
C GLY A 122 4.53 -8.21 -5.84
N VAL A 123 4.40 -7.95 -7.14
CA VAL A 123 4.81 -8.87 -8.23
C VAL A 123 6.23 -9.42 -8.07
N PRO A 124 7.27 -8.62 -7.74
CA PRO A 124 8.64 -9.12 -7.64
C PRO A 124 8.84 -10.22 -6.59
N LEU A 125 7.93 -10.29 -5.61
CA LEU A 125 7.99 -11.24 -4.49
C LEU A 125 6.80 -12.21 -4.49
N ALA A 126 6.03 -12.29 -5.58
CA ALA A 126 4.84 -13.14 -5.66
C ALA A 126 5.13 -14.62 -5.37
N GLY A 127 6.36 -15.09 -5.65
CA GLY A 127 6.82 -16.45 -5.34
C GLY A 127 6.85 -16.78 -3.85
N LEU A 128 6.89 -15.78 -2.95
CA LEU A 128 6.89 -16.00 -1.50
C LEU A 128 5.48 -16.22 -0.91
N ARG A 129 4.42 -16.01 -1.70
CA ARG A 129 3.03 -16.14 -1.23
C ARG A 129 2.71 -17.53 -0.66
N PRO A 130 3.08 -18.65 -1.30
CA PRO A 130 2.80 -19.99 -0.76
C PRO A 130 3.54 -20.22 0.57
N GLU A 131 4.78 -19.74 0.68
CA GLU A 131 5.58 -19.91 1.89
C GLU A 131 5.01 -19.12 3.08
N LEU A 132 4.49 -17.92 2.83
CA LEU A 132 3.83 -17.11 3.85
C LEU A 132 2.45 -17.68 4.21
N ALA A 133 1.70 -18.20 3.22
CA ALA A 133 0.38 -18.80 3.44
C ALA A 133 0.45 -20.12 4.23
N ALA A 134 1.49 -20.94 3.99
CA ALA A 134 1.70 -22.22 4.68
C ALA A 134 1.83 -22.09 6.21
N ALA A 135 2.15 -20.90 6.73
CA ALA A 135 2.23 -20.65 8.16
C ALA A 135 0.85 -20.46 8.84
N GLY A 136 -0.25 -20.38 8.06
CA GLY A 136 -1.62 -20.32 8.56
C GLY A 136 -2.02 -19.04 9.31
N SER A 137 -1.07 -18.13 9.59
CA SER A 137 -1.30 -16.94 10.40
C SER A 137 -1.82 -15.72 9.63
N CYS A 138 -1.82 -15.76 8.30
CA CYS A 138 -2.26 -14.63 7.47
C CYS A 138 -2.75 -15.08 6.09
N THR A 139 -3.67 -14.32 5.51
CA THR A 139 -4.02 -14.45 4.08
C THR A 139 -2.98 -13.70 3.25
N THR A 140 -2.58 -14.24 2.09
CA THR A 140 -1.72 -13.52 1.14
C THR A 140 -2.44 -13.26 -0.18
N ALA A 141 -2.54 -11.99 -0.54
CA ALA A 141 -3.10 -11.58 -1.82
C ALA A 141 -1.99 -11.04 -2.72
N ALA A 142 -1.94 -11.53 -3.96
CA ALA A 142 -1.12 -10.90 -4.98
C ALA A 142 -1.71 -9.54 -5.26
N TRP A 143 -0.85 -8.54 -5.27
CA TRP A 143 -1.25 -7.21 -5.63
C TRP A 143 -0.35 -6.69 -6.75
N CYS A 144 -0.99 -6.45 -7.89
CA CYS A 144 -0.33 -5.89 -9.04
C CYS A 144 -0.60 -4.40 -9.07
N ALA A 145 0.43 -3.59 -8.80
CA ALA A 145 0.39 -2.15 -9.00
C ALA A 145 0.23 -1.74 -10.48
N THR A 146 0.20 -2.72 -11.42
CA THR A 146 0.43 -2.49 -12.85
C THR A 146 -0.40 -1.33 -13.35
N THR A 147 0.32 -0.23 -13.50
CA THR A 147 -0.07 0.89 -14.31
C THR A 147 -0.26 0.34 -15.72
N LYS A 148 -1.50 0.22 -16.19
CA LYS A 148 -1.70 0.70 -17.56
C LYS A 148 -1.24 2.16 -17.52
N PRO A 149 -0.27 2.58 -18.35
CA PRO A 149 0.15 3.98 -18.38
C PRO A 149 -1.10 4.82 -18.62
N GLY A 150 -1.39 5.76 -17.72
CA GLY A 150 -2.19 6.92 -18.12
C GLY A 150 -1.36 7.71 -19.13
N PRO A 151 -1.98 8.47 -20.05
CA PRO A 151 -1.24 9.23 -21.05
C PRO A 151 -0.15 10.05 -20.35
N ALA A 152 1.09 9.88 -20.81
CA ALA A 152 2.21 10.64 -20.30
C ALA A 152 1.86 12.13 -20.43
N THR A 153 1.83 12.85 -19.31
CA THR A 153 1.82 14.31 -19.36
C THR A 153 3.13 14.75 -20.02
N PRO A 154 3.11 15.63 -21.04
CA PRO A 154 4.32 16.14 -21.65
C PRO A 154 5.19 16.79 -20.58
N LYS A 155 6.49 16.49 -20.61
CA LYS A 155 7.49 17.21 -19.83
C LYS A 155 7.57 18.65 -20.39
N PRO A 156 7.69 19.69 -19.52
CA PRO A 156 7.93 21.05 -20.00
C PRO A 156 9.24 21.17 -20.77
#